data_AF-A0A1G1WMS0-F1
#
_entry.id   AF-A0A1G1WMS0-F1
#
_cell.length_a   1.000
_cell.length_b   1.000
_cell.length_c   1.000
_cell.angle_alpha   90.00
_cell.angle_beta   90.00
_cell.angle_gamma   90.00
#
_symmetry.space_group_name_H-M   'P 1'
#
loop_
_entity.id
_entity.type
_entity.pdbx_description
1 polymer ?
#
loop_
_entity_poly.entity_id
_entity_poly.type
_entity_poly.pdbx_seq_one_letter_code
_entity_poly.pdbx_strand_id
1 'polypeptide(L)'
;MPDFVEKPTKKFPWITRIFIFIYCLLFLFAAGLPLFYQQLPILATLKIDQSFVLIPSIATAVYFLIIGFSFFRAGDNWLIFSIILIFFSTLGALGLAALGGINVQHLIAKGIPSCINNINLCNANDGIVLASAVLLGISIPTILFNILTFVGIMKSFGARDPYE
;
A
#
# COMPACT_ATOMS: atom_id res chain seq x y z
N MET A 1 47.23 2.84 28.37
CA MET A 1 45.82 3.28 28.43
C MET A 1 45.12 2.57 27.28
N PRO A 2 44.10 1.74 27.51
CA PRO A 2 43.35 1.16 26.40
C PRO A 2 42.53 2.26 25.74
N ASP A 3 42.76 2.48 24.46
CA ASP A 3 41.97 3.38 23.64
C ASP A 3 40.51 2.92 23.69
N PHE A 4 39.65 3.78 24.20
CA PHE A 4 38.20 3.64 24.05
C PHE A 4 37.89 3.84 22.57
N VAL A 5 37.97 2.76 21.80
CA VAL A 5 37.40 2.71 20.45
C VAL A 5 35.90 2.90 20.65
N GLU A 6 35.45 4.13 20.48
CA GLU A 6 34.06 4.51 20.45
C GLU A 6 33.40 3.66 19.35
N LYS A 7 32.66 2.62 19.76
CA LYS A 7 31.94 1.77 18.81
C LYS A 7 31.09 2.70 17.96
N PRO A 8 31.22 2.69 16.61
CA PRO A 8 30.40 3.53 15.78
C PRO A 8 28.95 3.20 16.09
N THR A 9 28.25 4.14 16.73
CA THR A 9 26.81 4.03 16.92
C THR A 9 26.23 3.82 15.53
N LYS A 10 25.66 2.65 15.26
CA LYS A 10 24.94 2.32 14.03
C LYS A 10 23.90 3.42 13.81
N LYS A 11 24.26 4.46 13.07
CA LYS A 11 23.33 5.53 12.70
C LYS A 11 22.38 4.89 11.72
N PHE A 12 21.16 4.60 12.18
CA PHE A 12 20.08 4.17 11.28
C PHE A 12 20.04 5.13 10.09
N PRO A 13 20.16 4.61 8.85
CA PRO A 13 20.10 5.44 7.67
C PRO A 13 18.86 6.32 7.72
N TRP A 14 18.99 7.60 7.41
CA TRP A 14 17.86 8.56 7.47
C TRP A 14 16.67 8.07 6.62
N ILE A 15 16.96 7.37 5.52
CA ILE A 15 15.99 6.74 4.63
C ILE A 15 15.15 5.70 5.38
N THR A 16 15.76 4.85 6.20
CA THR A 16 15.05 3.84 7.01
C THR A 16 14.07 4.50 7.97
N ARG A 17 14.44 5.63 8.60
CA ARG A 17 13.55 6.37 9.50
C ARG A 17 12.34 6.95 8.76
N ILE A 18 12.55 7.46 7.55
CA ILE A 18 11.46 7.94 6.70
C ILE A 18 10.50 6.81 6.35
N PHE A 19 11.02 5.65 5.92
CA PHE A 19 10.17 4.52 5.60
C PHE A 19 9.37 4.03 6.81
N ILE A 20 9.98 3.94 7.99
CA ILE A 20 9.25 3.60 9.23
C ILE A 20 8.11 4.59 9.46
N PHE A 21 8.39 5.90 9.36
CA PHE A 21 7.37 6.92 9.55
C PHE A 21 6.22 6.82 8.54
N ILE A 22 6.54 6.64 7.25
CA ILE A 22 5.53 6.48 6.20
C ILE A 22 4.68 5.22 6.45
N TYR A 23 5.30 4.09 6.77
CA TYR A 23 4.57 2.84 7.03
C TYR A 23 3.71 2.91 8.28
N CYS A 24 4.13 3.64 9.32
CA CYS A 24 3.29 3.92 10.48
C CYS A 24 2.08 4.79 10.12
N LEU A 25 2.26 5.82 9.29
CA LEU A 25 1.14 6.64 8.81
C LEU A 25 0.16 5.83 7.97
N LEU A 26 0.66 4.99 7.07
CA LEU A 26 -0.16 4.11 6.24
C LEU A 26 -0.92 3.07 7.08
N PHE A 27 -0.28 2.52 8.11
CA PHE A 27 -0.93 1.65 9.08
C PHE A 27 -2.09 2.36 9.79
N LEU A 28 -1.86 3.56 10.34
CA LEU A 28 -2.89 4.33 11.02
C LEU A 28 -4.05 4.69 10.10
N PHE A 29 -3.74 5.06 8.85
CA PHE A 29 -4.75 5.34 7.84
C PHE A 29 -5.59 4.09 7.51
N ALA A 30 -4.96 2.96 7.26
CA ALA A 30 -5.64 1.70 6.95
C ALA A 30 -6.46 1.16 8.14
N ALA A 31 -5.94 1.29 9.36
CA ALA A 31 -6.63 0.90 10.59
C ALA A 31 -7.81 1.83 10.92
N GLY A 32 -7.72 3.11 10.54
CA GLY A 32 -8.79 4.10 10.71
C GLY A 32 -9.89 4.01 9.65
N LEU A 33 -9.60 3.41 8.48
CA LEU A 33 -10.52 3.33 7.35
C LEU A 33 -11.91 2.75 7.73
N PRO A 34 -12.01 1.67 8.54
CA PRO A 34 -13.31 1.15 8.98
C PRO A 34 -14.12 2.13 9.83
N LEU A 35 -13.46 2.98 10.63
CA LEU A 35 -14.13 3.98 11.46
C LEU A 35 -14.70 5.11 10.59
N PHE A 36 -13.94 5.55 9.58
CA PHE A 36 -14.42 6.51 8.59
C PHE A 36 -15.54 5.93 7.72
N TYR A 37 -15.45 4.64 7.39
CA TYR A 37 -16.46 3.92 6.61
C TYR A 37 -17.83 3.94 7.28
N GLN A 38 -17.88 3.85 8.62
CA GLN A 38 -19.13 3.90 9.39
C GLN A 38 -19.80 5.29 9.40
N GLN A 39 -19.07 6.36 9.10
CA GLN A 39 -19.56 7.74 9.20
C GLN A 39 -20.08 8.31 7.87
N LEU A 40 -19.95 7.57 6.75
CA LEU A 40 -20.34 8.05 5.43
C LEU A 40 -21.84 7.86 5.15
N PRO A 41 -22.63 8.94 4.95
CA PRO A 41 -24.08 8.84 4.78
C PRO A 41 -24.51 8.18 3.44
N ILE A 42 -23.66 8.25 2.41
CA ILE A 42 -23.89 7.62 1.09
C ILE A 42 -23.96 6.09 1.18
N LEU A 43 -23.41 5.52 2.24
CA LEU A 43 -23.21 4.09 2.39
C LEU A 43 -24.46 3.32 2.86
N ALA A 44 -25.30 3.98 3.66
CA ALA A 44 -26.61 3.44 4.07
C ALA A 44 -27.48 3.08 2.84
N THR A 45 -27.24 3.76 1.73
CA THR A 45 -27.90 3.57 0.45
C THR A 45 -27.37 2.37 -0.34
N LEU A 46 -26.12 1.94 -0.12
CA LEU A 46 -25.43 0.91 -0.91
C LEU A 46 -25.62 -0.52 -0.38
N LYS A 47 -26.12 -0.70 0.87
CA LYS A 47 -26.34 -2.01 1.51
C LYS A 47 -25.16 -2.99 1.44
N ILE A 48 -23.93 -2.49 1.36
CA ILE A 48 -22.72 -3.32 1.35
C ILE A 48 -22.45 -3.79 2.78
N ASP A 49 -22.25 -5.09 2.95
CA ASP A 49 -21.88 -5.67 4.25
C ASP A 49 -20.52 -5.11 4.69
N GLN A 50 -20.45 -4.66 5.95
CA GLN A 50 -19.24 -4.07 6.55
C GLN A 50 -18.02 -4.98 6.43
N SER A 51 -18.23 -6.30 6.38
CA SER A 51 -17.19 -7.30 6.20
C SER A 51 -16.36 -7.08 4.93
N PHE A 52 -16.97 -6.56 3.86
CA PHE A 52 -16.29 -6.27 2.59
C PHE A 52 -15.27 -5.13 2.68
N VAL A 53 -15.35 -4.28 3.71
CA VAL A 53 -14.39 -3.20 3.92
C VAL A 53 -13.48 -3.49 5.11
N LEU A 54 -14.02 -4.09 6.16
CA LEU A 54 -13.26 -4.41 7.37
C LEU A 54 -12.10 -5.36 7.09
N ILE A 55 -12.38 -6.49 6.43
CA ILE A 55 -11.39 -7.55 6.17
C ILE A 55 -10.20 -7.02 5.34
N PRO A 56 -10.40 -6.39 4.17
CA PRO A 56 -9.28 -5.87 3.39
C PRO A 56 -8.56 -4.71 4.10
N SER A 57 -9.25 -3.89 4.89
CA SER A 57 -8.60 -2.80 5.65
C SER A 57 -7.66 -3.34 6.73
N ILE A 58 -8.09 -4.35 7.48
CA ILE A 58 -7.25 -5.01 8.51
C ILE A 58 -6.06 -5.71 7.85
N ALA A 59 -6.29 -6.48 6.78
CA ALA A 59 -5.21 -7.14 6.05
C ALA A 59 -4.16 -6.14 5.54
N THR A 60 -4.61 -4.98 5.02
CA THR A 60 -3.75 -3.91 4.55
C THR A 60 -2.99 -3.24 5.70
N ALA A 61 -3.65 -3.01 6.84
CA ALA A 61 -3.00 -2.46 8.03
C ALA A 61 -1.91 -3.39 8.55
N VAL A 62 -2.19 -4.69 8.68
CA VAL A 62 -1.21 -5.69 9.11
C VAL A 62 -0.03 -5.75 8.14
N TYR A 63 -0.29 -5.70 6.83
CA TYR A 63 0.77 -5.64 5.81
C TYR A 63 1.71 -4.44 6.02
N PHE A 64 1.16 -3.23 6.22
CA PHE A 64 1.98 -2.04 6.47
C PHE A 64 2.74 -2.11 7.79
N LEU A 65 2.13 -2.66 8.84
CA LEU A 65 2.77 -2.83 10.13
C LEU A 65 3.96 -3.79 10.05
N ILE A 66 3.81 -4.91 9.34
CA ILE A 66 4.91 -5.86 9.12
C ILE A 66 6.07 -5.20 8.40
N ILE A 67 5.82 -4.45 7.31
CA ILE A 67 6.91 -3.81 6.57
C ILE A 67 7.58 -2.72 7.41
N GLY A 68 6.81 -1.88 8.10
CA GLY A 68 7.35 -0.86 9.00
C GLY A 68 8.21 -1.49 10.11
N PHE A 69 7.74 -2.59 10.70
CA PHE A 69 8.49 -3.33 11.72
C PHE A 69 9.78 -3.93 11.17
N SER A 70 9.79 -4.43 9.93
CA SER A 70 11.01 -4.95 9.30
C SER A 70 12.09 -3.89 9.14
N PHE A 71 11.72 -2.66 8.77
CA PHE A 71 12.67 -1.54 8.73
C PHE A 71 13.12 -1.12 10.13
N PHE A 72 12.24 -1.16 11.12
CA PHE A 72 12.58 -0.86 12.52
C PHE A 72 13.59 -1.86 13.09
N ARG A 73 13.35 -3.16 12.89
CA ARG A 73 14.23 -4.21 13.40
C ARG A 73 15.53 -4.31 12.62
N ALA A 74 15.48 -4.00 11.31
CA ALA A 74 16.61 -4.08 10.39
C ALA A 74 17.44 -5.35 10.61
N GLY A 75 16.77 -6.51 10.64
CA GLY A 75 17.43 -7.82 10.59
C GLY A 75 17.25 -8.43 9.19
N ASP A 76 18.21 -9.24 8.73
CA ASP A 76 18.19 -9.75 7.35
C ASP A 76 16.94 -10.58 7.05
N ASN A 77 16.55 -11.46 7.98
CA ASN A 77 15.34 -12.26 7.85
C ASN A 77 14.07 -11.40 7.68
N TRP A 78 13.98 -10.27 8.39
CA TRP A 78 12.84 -9.37 8.34
C TRP A 78 12.82 -8.56 7.03
N LEU A 79 13.99 -8.08 6.58
CA LEU A 79 14.10 -7.37 5.31
C LEU A 79 13.83 -8.30 4.11
N ILE A 80 14.33 -9.54 4.14
CA ILE A 80 14.04 -10.56 3.13
C ILE A 80 12.55 -10.87 3.10
N PHE A 81 11.92 -11.05 4.28
CA PHE A 81 10.49 -11.26 4.36
C PHE A 81 9.69 -10.10 3.76
N SER A 82 10.10 -8.85 4.02
CA SER A 82 9.50 -7.67 3.37
C SER A 82 9.69 -7.67 1.85
N ILE A 83 10.84 -8.10 1.33
CA ILE A 83 11.04 -8.23 -0.13
C ILE A 83 10.04 -9.22 -0.73
N ILE A 84 9.84 -10.37 -0.08
CA ILE A 84 8.88 -11.39 -0.54
C ILE A 84 7.45 -10.81 -0.55
N LEU A 85 7.06 -10.11 0.51
CA LEU A 85 5.75 -9.47 0.60
C LEU A 85 5.54 -8.37 -0.46
N ILE A 86 6.57 -7.55 -0.70
CA ILE A 86 6.56 -6.52 -1.75
C ILE A 86 6.45 -7.18 -3.13
N PHE A 87 7.14 -8.30 -3.36
CA PHE A 87 7.07 -9.02 -4.62
C PHE A 87 5.65 -9.49 -4.94
N PHE A 88 5.02 -10.23 -4.02
CA PHE A 88 3.66 -10.73 -4.25
C PHE A 88 2.61 -9.62 -4.33
N SER A 89 2.71 -8.57 -3.51
CA SER A 89 1.80 -7.42 -3.61
C SER A 89 1.99 -6.64 -4.91
N THR A 90 3.21 -6.57 -5.44
CA THR A 90 3.48 -5.95 -6.75
C THR A 90 2.87 -6.78 -7.88
N LEU A 91 2.98 -8.11 -7.84
CA LEU A 91 2.30 -8.97 -8.81
C LEU A 91 0.77 -8.80 -8.75
N GLY A 92 0.20 -8.75 -7.54
CA GLY A 92 -1.21 -8.47 -7.34
C GLY A 92 -1.61 -7.12 -7.92
N ALA A 93 -0.86 -6.05 -7.62
CA ALA A 93 -1.12 -4.72 -8.12
C ALA A 93 -0.99 -4.64 -9.65
N LEU A 94 -0.01 -5.33 -10.26
CA LEU A 94 0.12 -5.44 -11.71
C LEU A 94 -1.09 -6.15 -12.33
N GLY A 95 -1.58 -7.22 -11.72
CA GLY A 95 -2.81 -7.89 -12.15
C GLY A 95 -4.02 -6.96 -12.10
N LEU A 96 -4.19 -6.21 -11.00
CA LEU A 96 -5.25 -5.21 -10.87
C LEU A 96 -5.11 -4.07 -11.88
N ALA A 97 -3.89 -3.62 -12.16
CA ALA A 97 -3.61 -2.61 -13.17
C ALA A 97 -3.96 -3.09 -14.58
N ALA A 98 -3.64 -4.35 -14.91
CA ALA A 98 -3.98 -4.94 -16.19
C ALA A 98 -5.51 -5.03 -16.39
N LEU A 99 -6.23 -5.48 -15.36
CA LEU A 99 -7.70 -5.55 -15.39
C LEU A 99 -8.33 -4.16 -15.50
N GLY A 100 -7.83 -3.19 -14.74
CA GLY A 100 -8.34 -1.83 -14.78
C GLY A 100 -8.02 -1.09 -16.09
N GLY A 101 -6.84 -1.36 -16.68
CA GLY A 101 -6.36 -0.75 -17.91
C GLY A 101 -7.22 -1.03 -19.13
N ILE A 102 -7.78 -2.23 -19.23
CA ILE A 102 -8.63 -2.65 -20.36
C ILE A 102 -9.89 -1.78 -20.45
N ASN A 103 -10.48 -1.41 -19.31
CA ASN A 103 -11.78 -0.72 -19.26
C ASN A 103 -11.66 0.80 -19.08
N VAL A 104 -10.49 1.33 -18.72
CA VAL A 104 -10.33 2.76 -18.45
C VAL A 104 -10.48 3.63 -19.70
N GLN A 105 -10.21 3.09 -20.89
CA GLN A 105 -10.42 3.81 -22.15
C GLN A 105 -11.89 4.24 -22.33
N HIS A 106 -12.83 3.41 -21.86
CA HIS A 106 -14.25 3.74 -21.88
C HIS A 106 -14.63 4.82 -20.85
N LEU A 107 -13.93 4.88 -19.71
CA LEU A 107 -14.10 5.95 -18.72
C LEU A 107 -13.61 7.30 -19.25
N ILE A 108 -12.46 7.32 -19.93
CA ILE A 108 -11.89 8.54 -20.52
C ILE A 108 -12.81 9.08 -21.62
N ALA A 109 -13.45 8.20 -22.40
CA ALA A 109 -14.36 8.59 -23.46
C ALA A 109 -15.73 9.10 -22.96
N LYS A 110 -16.30 8.51 -21.90
CA LYS A 110 -17.65 8.85 -21.41
C LYS A 110 -17.67 9.84 -20.23
N GLY A 111 -16.57 9.96 -19.50
CA GLY A 111 -16.44 10.81 -18.31
C GLY A 111 -17.02 10.17 -17.04
N ILE A 112 -16.31 10.37 -15.91
CA ILE A 112 -16.67 9.82 -14.58
C ILE A 112 -18.09 10.24 -14.11
N PRO A 113 -18.54 11.51 -14.24
CA PRO A 113 -19.87 11.91 -13.78
C PRO A 113 -21.01 11.21 -14.53
N SER A 114 -20.82 10.94 -15.82
CA SER A 114 -21.77 10.21 -16.66
C SER A 114 -21.91 8.75 -16.20
N CYS A 115 -20.77 8.09 -15.93
CA CYS A 115 -20.78 6.73 -15.39
C CYS A 115 -21.46 6.63 -14.02
N ILE A 116 -21.23 7.59 -13.11
CA ILE A 116 -21.87 7.62 -11.78
C ILE A 116 -23.39 7.77 -11.90
N ASN A 117 -23.87 8.66 -12.78
CA ASN A 117 -25.31 8.84 -13.01
C ASN A 117 -25.95 7.59 -13.63
N ASN A 118 -25.27 6.89 -14.53
CA ASN A 118 -25.80 5.68 -15.15
C ASN A 118 -25.74 4.45 -14.25
N ILE A 119 -24.82 4.39 -13.29
CA ILE A 119 -24.80 3.36 -12.25
C ILE A 119 -26.06 3.45 -11.38
N ASN A 120 -26.49 4.68 -11.04
CA ASN A 120 -27.76 4.90 -10.34
C ASN A 120 -28.98 4.44 -11.16
N LEU A 121 -28.83 4.33 -12.49
CA LEU A 121 -29.83 3.79 -13.42
C LEU A 121 -29.64 2.29 -13.70
N CYS A 122 -28.86 1.56 -12.87
CA CYS A 122 -28.59 0.13 -12.97
C CYS A 122 -27.85 -0.33 -14.24
N ASN A 123 -27.05 0.53 -14.89
CA ASN A 123 -26.18 0.08 -15.97
C ASN A 123 -24.92 -0.61 -15.43
N ALA A 124 -24.91 -1.95 -15.42
CA ALA A 124 -23.81 -2.76 -14.91
C ALA A 124 -22.46 -2.49 -15.63
N ASN A 125 -22.49 -2.14 -16.92
CA ASN A 125 -21.27 -1.85 -17.69
C ASN A 125 -20.55 -0.61 -17.17
N ASP A 126 -21.28 0.45 -16.80
CA ASP A 126 -20.67 1.67 -16.27
C ASP A 126 -20.13 1.45 -14.84
N GLY A 127 -20.72 0.51 -14.08
CA GLY A 127 -20.20 0.04 -12.79
C GLY A 127 -18.84 -0.67 -12.90
N ILE A 128 -18.68 -1.55 -13.91
CA ILE A 128 -17.40 -2.21 -14.20
C ILE A 128 -16.33 -1.20 -14.59
N VAL A 129 -16.69 -0.19 -15.39
CA VAL A 129 -15.78 0.86 -15.83
C VAL A 129 -15.32 1.73 -14.64
N LEU A 130 -16.24 2.10 -13.73
CA LEU A 130 -15.87 2.82 -12.51
C LEU A 130 -15.00 1.98 -11.57
N ALA A 131 -15.34 0.71 -11.34
CA ALA A 131 -14.53 -0.20 -10.53
C ALA A 131 -13.13 -0.37 -11.11
N SER A 132 -13.01 -0.49 -12.43
CA SER A 132 -11.71 -0.57 -13.14
C SER A 132 -10.85 0.68 -12.94
N ALA A 133 -11.48 1.86 -12.93
CA ALA A 133 -10.81 3.12 -12.64
C ALA A 133 -10.29 3.18 -11.20
N VAL A 134 -11.08 2.70 -10.23
CA VAL A 134 -10.68 2.59 -8.82
C VAL A 134 -9.52 1.61 -8.67
N LEU A 135 -9.57 0.46 -9.36
CA LEU A 135 -8.48 -0.52 -9.35
C LEU A 135 -7.16 0.09 -9.85
N LEU A 136 -7.19 0.88 -10.94
CA LEU A 136 -6.01 1.60 -11.43
C LEU A 136 -5.53 2.69 -10.46
N GLY A 137 -6.47 3.44 -9.89
CA GLY A 137 -6.19 4.48 -8.92
C GLY A 137 -5.48 3.96 -7.66
N ILE A 138 -5.69 2.69 -7.32
CA ILE A 138 -5.02 2.02 -6.20
C ILE A 138 -3.74 1.31 -6.66
N SER A 139 -3.78 0.62 -7.80
CA SER A 139 -2.67 -0.23 -8.25
C SER A 139 -1.42 0.56 -8.62
N ILE A 140 -1.57 1.71 -9.31
CA ILE A 140 -0.43 2.52 -9.75
C ILE A 140 0.35 3.08 -8.55
N PRO A 141 -0.29 3.77 -7.58
CA PRO A 141 0.40 4.20 -6.35
C PRO A 141 1.02 3.04 -5.59
N THR A 142 0.34 1.88 -5.52
CA THR A 142 0.87 0.68 -4.84
C THR A 142 2.17 0.20 -5.50
N ILE A 143 2.21 0.11 -6.83
CA ILE A 143 3.41 -0.29 -7.57
C ILE A 143 4.55 0.70 -7.32
N LEU A 144 4.29 1.99 -7.46
CA LEU A 144 5.29 3.04 -7.23
C LEU A 144 5.85 2.97 -5.81
N PHE A 145 4.97 2.81 -4.83
CA PHE A 145 5.34 2.72 -3.42
C PHE A 145 6.15 1.46 -3.11
N ASN A 146 5.79 0.33 -3.70
CA ASN A 146 6.54 -0.92 -3.61
C ASN A 146 7.95 -0.81 -4.20
N ILE A 147 8.11 -0.13 -5.35
CA ILE A 147 9.42 0.15 -5.96
C ILE A 147 10.27 1.01 -5.02
N LEU A 148 9.72 2.11 -4.50
CA LEU A 148 10.43 2.98 -3.54
C LEU A 148 10.86 2.20 -2.30
N THR A 149 9.98 1.35 -1.79
CA THR A 149 10.26 0.52 -0.62
C THR A 149 11.37 -0.49 -0.89
N PHE A 150 11.35 -1.14 -2.06
CA PHE A 150 12.44 -2.03 -2.47
C PHE A 150 13.78 -1.30 -2.48
N VAL A 151 13.85 -0.08 -3.05
CA VAL A 151 15.06 0.76 -3.01
C VAL A 151 15.47 1.08 -1.57
N GLY A 152 14.50 1.37 -0.70
CA GLY A 152 14.72 1.56 0.74
C GLY A 152 15.36 0.34 1.41
N ILE A 153 14.88 -0.86 1.10
CA ILE A 153 15.43 -2.13 1.61
C ILE A 153 16.86 -2.33 1.10
N MET A 154 17.11 -2.16 -0.20
CA MET A 154 18.45 -2.32 -0.78
C MET A 154 19.47 -1.36 -0.18
N LYS A 155 19.08 -0.10 0.06
CA LYS A 155 19.92 0.86 0.79
C LYS A 155 20.13 0.47 2.25
N SER A 156 19.14 -0.14 2.89
CA SER A 156 19.27 -0.62 4.26
C SER A 156 20.21 -1.83 4.38
N PHE A 157 20.34 -2.65 3.32
CA PHE A 157 21.37 -3.69 3.23
C PHE A 157 22.75 -3.08 3.00
N GLY A 158 22.89 -2.18 2.02
CA GLY A 158 24.19 -1.57 1.67
C GLY A 158 24.77 -0.63 2.73
N ALA A 159 23.95 -0.14 3.65
CA ALA A 159 24.39 0.69 4.77
C ALA A 159 24.87 -0.12 6.00
N ARG A 160 24.85 -1.47 5.92
CA ARG A 160 25.46 -2.31 6.95
C ARG A 160 26.90 -2.60 6.55
N ASP A 161 27.83 -2.32 7.46
CA ASP A 161 29.24 -2.65 7.26
C ASP A 161 29.39 -4.15 6.98
N PRO A 162 30.19 -4.57 5.99
CA PRO A 162 30.38 -5.97 5.62
C PRO A 162 31.24 -6.76 6.64
N TYR A 163 31.44 -6.24 7.85
CA TYR A 163 32.31 -6.80 8.89
C TYR A 163 31.58 -6.96 10.24
N GLU A 164 30.34 -7.47 10.22
CA GLU A 164 29.73 -8.14 11.38
C GLU A 164 29.87 -9.66 11.27
#